data_AF-A0A925GQM3-F1
#
_entry.id   AF-A0A925GQM3-F1
#
_cell.length_a   1.000
_cell.length_b   1.000
_cell.length_c   1.000
_cell.angle_alpha   90.00
_cell.angle_beta   90.00
_cell.angle_gamma   90.00
#
_symmetry.space_group_name_H-M   'P 1'
#
loop_
_entity.id
_entity.type
_entity.pdbx_description
1 polymer ?
#
loop_
_entity_poly.entity_id
_entity_poly.type
_entity_poly.pdbx_seq_one_letter_code
_entity_poly.pdbx_strand_id
1 'polypeptide(L)'
;MKKSLHLLSLLAAVTLAACNQSASNETTHADFVKTHSEMDAEHQKMEATHESLESEHREWVSKHQALNVGADSAHATLEATHQVLLDKHAQMLEAHQALIARHTELEKAHEAGTGDIAQMEAQHAAIRQEHETMVAEHGSMEQEHAKMREEHDRMMTEDAAKK
;
A
#
# COMPACT_ATOMS: atom_id res chain seq x y z
N MET A 1 31.26 -2.18 -55.17
CA MET A 1 31.71 -1.31 -54.05
C MET A 1 30.56 -0.63 -53.28
N LYS A 2 29.41 -0.29 -53.89
CA LYS A 2 28.27 0.33 -53.18
C LYS A 2 27.54 -0.58 -52.16
N LYS A 3 27.56 -1.91 -52.33
CA LYS A 3 26.89 -2.86 -51.40
C LYS A 3 27.62 -3.06 -50.06
N SER A 4 28.92 -2.79 -50.00
CA SER A 4 29.73 -2.92 -48.76
C SER A 4 29.53 -1.71 -47.83
N LEU A 5 29.29 -0.52 -48.39
CA LEU A 5 29.11 0.71 -47.61
C LEU A 5 27.76 0.76 -46.87
N HIS A 6 26.71 0.16 -47.45
CA HIS A 6 25.40 0.03 -46.77
C HIS A 6 25.43 -0.99 -45.63
N LEU A 7 26.23 -2.06 -45.72
CA LEU A 7 26.34 -3.06 -44.67
C LEU A 7 27.10 -2.52 -43.45
N LEU A 8 28.15 -1.72 -43.67
CA LEU A 8 28.91 -1.07 -42.61
C LEU A 8 28.11 0.04 -41.90
N SER A 9 27.30 0.79 -42.65
CA SER A 9 26.41 1.83 -42.11
C SER A 9 25.24 1.26 -41.30
N LEU A 10 24.72 0.08 -41.67
CA LEU A 10 23.65 -0.60 -40.92
C LEU A 10 24.19 -1.13 -39.58
N LEU A 11 25.41 -1.68 -39.58
CA LEU A 11 26.03 -2.24 -38.38
C LEU A 11 26.37 -1.17 -37.33
N ALA A 12 26.77 0.03 -37.76
CA ALA A 12 27.02 1.16 -36.87
C ALA A 12 25.73 1.79 -36.29
N ALA A 13 24.63 1.78 -37.04
CA ALA A 13 23.34 2.28 -36.56
C ALA A 13 22.70 1.34 -35.51
N VAL A 14 22.87 0.03 -35.67
CA VAL A 14 22.38 -0.98 -34.72
C VAL A 14 23.15 -0.93 -33.40
N THR A 15 24.46 -0.68 -33.43
CA THR A 15 25.26 -0.58 -32.19
C THR A 15 25.00 0.73 -31.42
N LEU A 16 24.78 1.86 -32.11
CA LEU A 16 24.41 3.12 -31.47
C LEU A 16 23.01 3.08 -30.84
N ALA A 17 22.04 2.43 -31.49
CA ALA A 17 20.70 2.25 -30.94
C ALA A 17 20.70 1.35 -29.69
N ALA A 18 21.48 0.26 -29.71
CA ALA A 18 21.62 -0.63 -28.56
C ALA A 18 22.25 0.06 -27.34
N CYS A 19 23.33 0.85 -27.53
CA CYS A 19 23.97 1.57 -26.43
C CYS A 19 23.08 2.65 -25.81
N ASN A 20 22.23 3.31 -26.60
CA ASN A 20 21.33 4.35 -26.09
C ASN A 20 20.14 3.76 -25.30
N GLN A 21 19.74 2.54 -25.63
CA GLN A 21 18.65 1.81 -24.97
C GLN A 21 19.10 1.20 -23.63
N SER A 22 20.35 0.75 -23.53
CA SER A 22 20.94 0.27 -22.27
C SER A 22 21.06 1.37 -21.21
N ALA A 23 21.51 2.57 -21.60
CA ALA A 23 21.68 3.69 -20.67
C ALA A 23 20.34 4.29 -20.19
N SER A 24 19.33 4.33 -21.06
CA SER A 24 17.97 4.71 -20.65
C SER A 24 17.33 3.68 -19.72
N ASN A 25 17.55 2.38 -19.97
CA ASN A 25 17.00 1.30 -19.15
C ASN A 25 17.60 1.22 -17.74
N GLU A 26 18.91 1.47 -17.60
CA GLU A 26 19.56 1.55 -16.28
C GLU A 26 18.98 2.70 -15.44
N THR A 27 18.72 3.85 -16.07
CA THR A 27 18.15 5.02 -15.40
C THR A 27 16.71 4.74 -14.94
N THR A 28 15.88 4.10 -15.78
CA THR A 28 14.50 3.76 -15.41
C THR A 28 14.42 2.71 -14.31
N HIS A 29 15.27 1.69 -14.34
CA HIS A 29 15.24 0.63 -13.33
C HIS A 29 15.64 1.16 -11.94
N ALA A 30 16.68 1.99 -11.85
CA ALA A 30 17.08 2.60 -10.58
C ALA A 30 15.97 3.48 -9.98
N ASP A 31 15.27 4.25 -10.81
CA ASP A 31 14.12 5.06 -10.37
C ASP A 31 12.94 4.18 -9.88
N PHE A 32 12.71 3.03 -10.52
CA PHE A 32 11.68 2.09 -10.10
C PHE A 32 12.02 1.42 -8.76
N VAL A 33 13.24 0.94 -8.58
CA VAL A 33 13.71 0.38 -7.30
C VAL A 33 13.59 1.39 -6.16
N LYS A 34 13.95 2.65 -6.43
CA LYS A 34 13.76 3.74 -5.46
C LYS A 34 12.28 3.94 -5.10
N THR A 35 11.40 3.95 -6.10
CA THR A 35 9.95 4.08 -5.89
C THR A 35 9.41 2.90 -5.06
N HIS A 36 9.87 1.67 -5.34
CA HIS A 36 9.48 0.50 -4.54
C HIS A 36 9.90 0.63 -3.09
N SER A 37 11.16 1.02 -2.86
CA SER A 37 11.69 1.15 -1.51
C SER A 37 10.92 2.20 -0.70
N GLU A 38 10.51 3.30 -1.33
CA GLU A 38 9.66 4.32 -0.70
C GLU A 38 8.27 3.78 -0.38
N MET A 39 7.64 3.05 -1.32
CA MET A 39 6.33 2.43 -1.11
C MET A 39 6.38 1.38 0.02
N ASP A 40 7.39 0.52 0.06
CA ASP A 40 7.58 -0.49 1.09
C ASP A 40 7.75 0.12 2.48
N ALA A 41 8.51 1.21 2.58
CA ALA A 41 8.68 1.93 3.83
C ALA A 41 7.36 2.54 4.33
N GLU A 42 6.55 3.07 3.41
CA GLU A 42 5.22 3.57 3.73
C GLU A 42 4.27 2.43 4.16
N HIS A 43 4.32 1.28 3.49
CA HIS A 43 3.54 0.10 3.84
C HIS A 43 3.88 -0.43 5.22
N GLN A 44 5.17 -0.52 5.58
CA GLN A 44 5.59 -0.91 6.92
C GLN A 44 5.05 0.04 8.00
N LYS A 45 5.00 1.34 7.70
CA LYS A 45 4.42 2.33 8.60
C LYS A 45 2.91 2.12 8.76
N MET A 46 2.19 1.86 7.67
CA MET A 46 0.76 1.55 7.71
C MET A 46 0.48 0.29 8.52
N GLU A 47 1.26 -0.78 8.30
CA GLU A 47 1.16 -2.03 9.09
C GLU A 47 1.36 -1.78 10.59
N ALA A 48 2.39 -1.02 10.97
CA ALA A 48 2.61 -0.65 12.37
C ALA A 48 1.46 0.19 12.96
N THR A 49 0.87 1.09 12.17
CA THR A 49 -0.36 1.80 12.55
C THR A 49 -1.49 0.79 12.81
N HIS A 50 -1.71 -0.16 11.91
CA HIS A 50 -2.78 -1.15 12.05
C HIS A 50 -2.63 -2.00 13.32
N GLU A 51 -1.43 -2.49 13.62
CA GLU A 51 -1.16 -3.26 14.85
C GLU A 51 -1.49 -2.45 16.11
N SER A 52 -1.15 -1.15 16.12
CA SER A 52 -1.45 -0.24 17.22
C SER A 52 -2.96 -0.05 17.40
N LEU A 53 -3.70 0.21 16.31
CA LEU A 53 -5.15 0.40 16.33
C LEU A 53 -5.87 -0.88 16.79
N GLU A 54 -5.42 -2.05 16.32
CA GLU A 54 -5.99 -3.34 16.74
C GLU A 54 -5.71 -3.62 18.23
N SER A 55 -4.53 -3.25 18.74
CA SER A 55 -4.21 -3.34 20.16
C SER A 55 -5.12 -2.46 21.01
N GLU A 56 -5.33 -1.21 20.61
CA GLU A 56 -6.23 -0.30 21.30
C GLU A 56 -7.68 -0.83 21.31
N HIS A 57 -8.14 -1.37 20.18
CA HIS A 57 -9.47 -1.94 20.09
C HIS A 57 -9.68 -3.07 21.10
N ARG A 58 -8.71 -4.00 21.22
CA ARG A 58 -8.75 -5.08 22.21
C ARG A 58 -8.88 -4.54 23.64
N GLU A 59 -8.22 -3.43 23.94
CA GLU A 59 -8.32 -2.77 25.25
C GLU A 59 -9.73 -2.22 25.50
N TRP A 60 -10.32 -1.54 24.51
CA TRP A 60 -11.67 -0.99 24.62
C TRP A 60 -12.73 -2.07 24.80
N VAL A 61 -12.66 -3.17 24.05
CA VAL A 61 -13.55 -4.32 24.22
C VAL A 61 -13.47 -4.87 25.65
N SER A 62 -12.26 -5.00 26.19
CA SER A 62 -12.06 -5.45 27.57
C SER A 62 -12.70 -4.49 28.59
N LYS A 63 -12.56 -3.17 28.39
CA LYS A 63 -13.20 -2.16 29.25
C LYS A 63 -14.72 -2.23 29.19
N HIS A 64 -15.30 -2.35 28.00
CA HIS A 64 -16.74 -2.45 27.82
C HIS A 64 -17.31 -3.72 28.46
N GLN A 65 -16.65 -4.87 28.28
CA GLN A 65 -17.03 -6.13 28.92
C GLN A 65 -17.03 -6.01 30.45
N ALA A 66 -16.06 -5.30 31.03
CA ALA A 66 -15.99 -5.05 32.47
C ALA A 66 -17.14 -4.18 33.01
N LEU A 67 -17.82 -3.40 32.16
CA LEU A 67 -19.00 -2.62 32.54
C LEU A 67 -20.27 -3.48 32.65
N ASN A 68 -20.25 -4.73 32.16
CA ASN A 68 -21.38 -5.67 32.18
C ASN A 68 -22.68 -5.05 31.62
N VAL A 69 -22.53 -4.22 30.58
CA VAL A 69 -23.63 -3.60 29.85
C VAL A 69 -24.23 -4.64 28.90
N GLY A 70 -25.57 -4.73 28.86
CA GLY A 70 -26.26 -5.77 28.07
C GLY A 70 -25.96 -5.71 26.57
N ALA A 71 -26.31 -6.79 25.85
CA ALA A 71 -26.04 -6.95 24.41
C ALA A 71 -26.72 -5.91 23.50
N ASP A 72 -27.77 -5.24 23.97
CA ASP A 72 -28.47 -4.17 23.24
C ASP A 72 -27.98 -2.76 23.63
N SER A 73 -26.82 -2.66 24.28
CA SER A 73 -26.28 -1.38 24.74
C SER A 73 -25.57 -0.60 23.63
N ALA A 74 -25.39 0.71 23.85
CA ALA A 74 -24.57 1.56 22.99
C ALA A 74 -23.13 1.01 22.84
N HIS A 75 -22.59 0.38 23.89
CA HIS A 75 -21.28 -0.27 23.85
C HIS A 75 -21.22 -1.42 22.84
N ALA A 76 -22.24 -2.28 22.81
CA ALA A 76 -22.32 -3.38 21.84
C ALA A 76 -22.43 -2.88 20.39
N THR A 77 -23.13 -1.76 20.18
CA THR A 77 -23.21 -1.10 18.86
C THR A 77 -21.84 -0.53 18.45
N LEU A 78 -21.13 0.10 19.39
CA LEU A 78 -19.79 0.63 19.12
C LEU A 78 -18.79 -0.49 18.84
N GLU A 79 -18.83 -1.60 19.58
CA GLU A 79 -18.01 -2.79 19.34
C GLU A 79 -18.27 -3.39 17.96
N ALA A 80 -19.54 -3.51 17.53
CA ALA A 80 -19.86 -3.99 16.20
C ALA A 80 -19.31 -3.06 15.10
N THR A 81 -19.41 -1.75 15.30
CA THR A 81 -18.83 -0.74 14.39
C THR A 81 -17.31 -0.89 14.31
N HIS A 82 -16.65 -1.10 15.45
CA HIS A 82 -15.22 -1.32 15.49
C HIS A 82 -14.80 -2.61 14.77
N GLN A 83 -15.54 -3.71 14.94
CA GLN A 83 -15.22 -4.97 14.25
C GLN A 83 -15.30 -4.80 12.74
N VAL A 84 -16.30 -4.06 12.23
CA VAL A 84 -16.39 -3.71 10.81
C VAL A 84 -15.16 -2.94 10.34
N LEU A 85 -14.63 -2.02 11.16
CA LEU A 85 -13.42 -1.28 10.81
C LEU A 85 -12.19 -2.22 10.78
N LEU A 86 -12.05 -3.15 11.74
CA LEU A 86 -10.98 -4.14 11.73
C LEU A 86 -11.04 -5.05 10.50
N ASP A 87 -12.24 -5.48 10.09
CA ASP A 87 -12.41 -6.31 8.90
C ASP A 87 -12.00 -5.54 7.64
N LYS A 88 -12.26 -4.22 7.57
CA LYS A 88 -11.75 -3.35 6.50
C LYS A 88 -10.23 -3.21 6.56
N HIS A 89 -9.64 -3.10 7.75
CA HIS A 89 -8.18 -3.04 7.92
C HIS A 89 -7.51 -4.30 7.37
N ALA A 90 -8.04 -5.47 7.73
CA ALA A 90 -7.50 -6.75 7.26
C ALA A 90 -7.55 -6.86 5.73
N GLN A 91 -8.66 -6.45 5.11
CA GLN A 91 -8.78 -6.42 3.64
C GLN A 91 -7.76 -5.48 2.98
N MET A 92 -7.51 -4.32 3.58
CA MET A 92 -6.52 -3.36 3.06
C MET A 92 -5.09 -3.90 3.19
N LEU A 93 -4.76 -4.58 4.28
CA LEU A 93 -3.47 -5.27 4.45
C LEU A 93 -3.27 -6.36 3.39
N GLU A 94 -4.30 -7.16 3.10
CA GLU A 94 -4.24 -8.16 2.01
C GLU A 94 -4.02 -7.50 0.64
N ALA A 95 -4.71 -6.39 0.35
CA ALA A 95 -4.52 -5.61 -0.87
C ALA A 95 -3.10 -5.04 -0.98
N HIS A 96 -2.54 -4.52 0.12
CA HIS A 96 -1.16 -4.04 0.17
C HIS A 96 -0.17 -5.16 -0.17
N GLN A 97 -0.29 -6.33 0.48
CA GLN A 97 0.60 -7.46 0.21
C GLN A 97 0.54 -7.90 -1.26
N ALA A 98 -0.66 -7.87 -1.87
CA ALA A 98 -0.83 -8.18 -3.28
C ALA A 98 -0.21 -7.12 -4.21
N LEU A 99 -0.21 -5.84 -3.83
CA LEU A 99 0.47 -4.78 -4.59
C LEU A 99 2.00 -4.95 -4.52
N ILE A 100 2.55 -5.14 -3.32
CA ILE A 100 3.99 -5.39 -3.11
C ILE A 100 4.45 -6.56 -3.98
N ALA A 101 3.75 -7.69 -3.90
CA ALA A 101 4.11 -8.90 -4.64
C ALA A 101 4.14 -8.66 -6.16
N ARG A 102 3.17 -7.90 -6.71
CA ARG A 102 3.17 -7.53 -8.13
C ARG A 102 4.31 -6.60 -8.50
N HIS A 103 4.66 -5.67 -7.62
CA HIS A 103 5.77 -4.76 -7.87
C HIS A 103 7.10 -5.49 -7.86
N THR A 104 7.33 -6.36 -6.87
CA THR A 104 8.53 -7.22 -6.82
C THR A 104 8.66 -8.11 -8.05
N GLU A 105 7.56 -8.64 -8.59
CA GLU A 105 7.61 -9.44 -9.83
C GLU A 105 7.98 -8.58 -11.05
N LEU A 106 7.46 -7.35 -11.11
CA LEU A 106 7.80 -6.40 -12.17
C LEU A 106 9.28 -5.99 -12.13
N GLU A 107 9.84 -5.79 -10.94
CA GLU A 107 11.27 -5.52 -10.76
C GLU A 107 12.14 -6.68 -11.23
N LYS A 108 11.80 -7.92 -10.87
CA LYS A 108 12.52 -9.11 -11.37
C LYS A 108 12.48 -9.21 -12.88
N ALA A 109 11.34 -8.90 -13.50
CA ALA A 109 11.22 -8.88 -14.95
C ALA A 109 12.12 -7.80 -15.58
N HIS A 110 12.22 -6.64 -14.94
CA HIS A 110 13.14 -5.57 -15.32
C HIS A 110 14.62 -6.00 -15.22
N GLU A 111 15.02 -6.57 -14.08
CA GLU A 111 16.39 -7.06 -13.86
C GLU A 111 16.79 -8.15 -14.86
N ALA A 112 15.86 -9.06 -15.19
CA ALA A 112 16.07 -10.11 -16.17
C ALA A 112 16.08 -9.59 -17.62
N GLY A 113 15.70 -8.33 -17.85
CA GLY A 113 15.51 -7.76 -19.19
C GLY A 113 14.40 -8.48 -19.97
N THR A 114 13.44 -9.09 -19.29
CA THR A 114 12.36 -9.88 -19.90
C THR A 114 11.07 -9.07 -19.95
N GLY A 115 10.58 -8.77 -21.14
CA GLY A 115 9.31 -8.07 -21.33
C GLY A 115 9.44 -6.84 -22.22
N ASP A 116 8.32 -6.23 -22.55
CA ASP A 116 8.26 -4.99 -23.31
C ASP A 116 8.33 -3.78 -22.37
N ILE A 117 9.23 -2.83 -22.64
CA ILE A 117 9.45 -1.66 -21.78
C ILE A 117 8.18 -0.82 -21.65
N ALA A 118 7.44 -0.62 -22.74
CA ALA A 118 6.21 0.17 -22.69
C ALA A 118 5.13 -0.52 -21.84
N GLN A 119 5.06 -1.85 -21.88
CA GLN A 119 4.21 -2.62 -20.97
C GLN A 119 4.63 -2.46 -19.51
N MET A 120 5.93 -2.50 -19.21
CA MET A 120 6.44 -2.35 -17.84
C MET A 120 6.17 -0.95 -17.28
N GLU A 121 6.38 0.11 -18.09
CA GLU A 121 6.04 1.48 -17.71
C GLU A 121 4.54 1.62 -17.39
N ALA A 122 3.67 1.01 -18.20
CA ALA A 122 2.23 1.01 -17.95
C ALA A 122 1.88 0.26 -16.64
N GLN A 123 2.55 -0.85 -16.34
CA GLN A 123 2.35 -1.59 -15.10
C GLN A 123 2.83 -0.79 -13.88
N HIS A 124 3.97 -0.09 -13.96
CA HIS A 124 4.43 0.80 -12.90
C HIS A 124 3.44 1.96 -12.67
N ALA A 125 2.92 2.58 -13.73
CA ALA A 125 1.93 3.64 -13.61
C ALA A 125 0.66 3.14 -12.90
N ALA A 126 0.19 1.94 -13.24
CA ALA A 126 -0.96 1.32 -12.57
C ALA A 126 -0.69 1.04 -11.08
N ILE A 127 0.49 0.50 -10.75
CA ILE A 127 0.91 0.24 -9.36
C ILE A 127 0.96 1.53 -8.55
N ARG A 128 1.49 2.63 -9.10
CA ARG A 128 1.50 3.93 -8.42
C ARG A 128 0.11 4.46 -8.14
N GLN A 129 -0.79 4.38 -9.12
CA GLN A 129 -2.17 4.85 -8.94
C GLN A 129 -2.90 4.04 -7.87
N GLU A 130 -2.67 2.73 -7.83
CA GLU A 130 -3.24 1.85 -6.81
C GLU A 130 -2.67 2.17 -5.42
N HIS A 131 -1.35 2.40 -5.32
CA HIS A 131 -0.70 2.85 -4.09
C HIS A 131 -1.29 4.17 -3.57
N GLU A 132 -1.45 5.18 -4.43
CA GLU A 132 -2.06 6.46 -4.05
C GLU A 132 -3.50 6.31 -3.55
N THR A 133 -4.26 5.39 -4.15
CA THR A 133 -5.61 5.05 -3.71
C THR A 133 -5.58 4.46 -2.30
N MET A 134 -4.68 3.50 -2.05
CA MET A 134 -4.57 2.86 -0.74
C MET A 134 -4.06 3.83 0.34
N VAL A 135 -3.16 4.76 0.01
CA VAL A 135 -2.73 5.82 0.93
C VAL A 135 -3.92 6.70 1.34
N ALA A 136 -4.79 7.05 0.39
CA ALA A 136 -5.99 7.83 0.68
C ALA A 136 -7.00 7.06 1.53
N GLU A 137 -7.20 5.77 1.26
CA GLU A 137 -8.08 4.89 2.04
C GLU A 137 -7.56 4.73 3.48
N HIS A 138 -6.25 4.51 3.65
CA HIS A 138 -5.60 4.46 4.97
C HIS A 138 -5.80 5.78 5.73
N GLY A 139 -5.64 6.93 5.07
CA GLY A 139 -5.89 8.24 5.68
C GLY A 139 -7.35 8.44 6.12
N SER A 140 -8.33 7.95 5.36
CA SER A 140 -9.75 7.99 5.75
C SER A 140 -10.01 7.11 6.97
N MET A 141 -9.38 5.94 7.00
CA MET A 141 -9.50 4.95 8.06
C MET A 141 -8.92 5.45 9.39
N GLU A 142 -7.75 6.10 9.37
CA GLU A 142 -7.19 6.77 10.57
C GLU A 142 -8.17 7.83 11.14
N GLN A 143 -8.86 8.58 10.27
CA GLN A 143 -9.86 9.55 10.69
C GLN A 143 -11.12 8.91 11.26
N GLU A 144 -11.59 7.80 10.68
CA GLU A 144 -12.68 7.00 11.26
C GLU A 144 -12.30 6.52 12.66
N HIS A 145 -11.06 6.03 12.83
CA HIS A 145 -10.58 5.58 14.12
C HIS A 145 -10.46 6.71 15.16
N ALA A 146 -10.03 7.90 14.76
CA ALA A 146 -9.98 9.06 15.65
C ALA A 146 -11.37 9.41 16.21
N LYS A 147 -12.41 9.40 15.36
CA LYS A 147 -13.80 9.63 15.78
C LYS A 147 -14.30 8.56 16.74
N MET A 148 -13.95 7.29 16.48
CA MET A 148 -14.31 6.19 17.37
C MET A 148 -13.67 6.31 18.75
N ARG A 149 -12.41 6.78 18.82
CA ARG A 149 -11.73 7.09 20.08
C ARG A 149 -12.47 8.16 20.87
N GLU A 150 -12.86 9.25 20.21
CA GLU A 150 -13.64 10.32 20.85
C GLU A 150 -14.98 9.81 21.37
N GLU A 151 -15.66 8.95 20.61
CA GLU A 151 -16.92 8.33 21.02
C GLU A 151 -16.74 7.40 22.23
N HIS A 152 -15.73 6.53 22.19
CA HIS A 152 -15.36 5.67 23.32
C HIS A 152 -15.12 6.51 24.58
N ASP A 153 -14.28 7.54 24.51
CA ASP A 153 -13.92 8.37 25.66
C ASP A 153 -15.13 9.12 26.24
N ARG A 154 -16.02 9.59 25.37
CA ARG A 154 -17.30 10.19 25.77
C ARG A 154 -18.16 9.18 26.53
N MET A 155 -18.35 7.97 26.01
CA MET A 155 -19.17 6.95 26.67
C MET A 155 -18.59 6.56 28.04
N MET A 156 -17.28 6.36 28.12
CA MET A 156 -16.61 6.03 29.39
C MET A 156 -16.78 7.14 30.43
N THR A 157 -16.74 8.41 30.00
CA THR A 157 -17.00 9.56 30.88
C THR A 157 -18.45 9.60 31.36
N GLU A 158 -19.41 9.37 30.46
CA GLU A 158 -20.83 9.33 30.81
C GLU A 158 -21.15 8.22 31.80
N ASP A 159 -20.54 7.04 31.64
CA ASP A 159 -20.73 5.92 32.55
C ASP A 159 -20.06 6.12 33.91
N ALA A 160 -18.93 6.81 33.95
CA ALA A 160 -18.34 7.25 35.21
C ALA A 160 -19.25 8.25 35.95
N ALA A 161 -19.94 9.13 35.23
CA ALA A 161 -20.85 10.12 35.81
C ALA A 161 -22.19 9.53 36.31
N LYS A 162 -22.57 8.33 35.84
CA LYS A 162 -23.78 7.61 36.28
C LYS A 162 -23.57 6.75 37.53
N LYS A 163 -22.32 6.58 37.99
CA LYS A 163 -21.94 5.85 39.21
C LYS A 163 -21.89 6.79 40.41
#